data_AF-A0A7W7Y767-F1
#
_entry.id   AF-A0A7W7Y767-F1
#
_cell.length_a   1.000
_cell.length_b   1.000
_cell.length_c   1.000
_cell.angle_alpha   90.00
_cell.angle_beta   90.00
_cell.angle_gamma   90.00
#
_symmetry.space_group_name_H-M   'P 1'
#
loop_
_entity.id
_entity.type
_entity.pdbx_description
1 polymer ?
#
loop_
_entity_poly.entity_id
_entity_poly.type
_entity_poly.pdbx_seq_one_letter_code
_entity_poly.pdbx_strand_id
1 'polypeptide(L)'
;MTLSRTLCLLLTTTLIGACTSIKPVAQGTTGIVLAAPEVRVCGQGQVHFPAGFYAAQVVSAKGTYYQSPGPLRTRGVLLGRSETGGIYVSNAPGNPQAAWFGDVNDTIEDHPTTLFSAIGVAAPKLWPYTPRIPFVLKGKK
;
A
#
# COMPACT_ATOMS: atom_id res chain seq x y z
N MET A 1 -48.09 -11.09 26.69
CA MET A 1 -47.86 -9.76 26.06
C MET A 1 -46.38 -9.41 26.18
N THR A 2 -45.70 -9.43 25.03
CA THR A 2 -44.52 -8.62 24.65
C THR A 2 -43.29 -8.57 25.59
N LEU A 3 -42.66 -9.72 25.87
CA LEU A 3 -41.25 -9.77 26.31
C LEU A 3 -40.26 -9.84 25.13
N SER A 4 -40.75 -9.81 23.88
CA SER A 4 -39.98 -10.13 22.67
C SER A 4 -39.32 -8.93 21.98
N ARG A 5 -39.40 -7.72 22.55
CA ARG A 5 -38.97 -6.48 21.86
C ARG A 5 -37.58 -5.98 22.23
N THR A 6 -37.03 -6.39 23.39
CA THR A 6 -35.76 -5.83 23.90
C THR A 6 -34.52 -6.60 23.46
N LEU A 7 -34.65 -7.85 22.97
CA LEU A 7 -33.51 -8.66 22.56
C LEU A 7 -32.98 -8.33 21.16
N CYS A 8 -33.81 -7.71 20.30
CA CYS A 8 -33.43 -7.36 18.92
C CYS A 8 -32.50 -6.14 18.81
N LEU A 9 -32.30 -5.37 19.88
CA LEU A 9 -31.51 -4.12 19.84
C LEU A 9 -30.06 -4.28 20.32
N LEU A 10 -29.69 -5.45 20.86
CA LEU A 10 -28.33 -5.71 21.36
C LEU A 10 -27.43 -6.46 20.36
N LEU A 11 -27.96 -6.98 19.25
CA LEU A 11 -27.17 -7.69 18.23
C LEU A 11 -26.66 -6.79 17.09
N THR A 12 -27.10 -5.54 17.01
CA THR A 12 -26.76 -4.65 15.88
C THR A 12 -25.51 -3.80 16.08
N THR A 13 -24.91 -3.78 17.27
CA THR A 13 -23.71 -2.96 17.55
C THR A 13 -22.38 -3.68 17.33
N THR A 14 -22.37 -4.99 17.11
CA THR A 14 -21.12 -5.74 16.87
C THR A 14 -20.69 -5.79 15.40
N LEU A 15 -21.48 -5.23 14.46
CA LEU A 15 -21.16 -5.26 13.02
C LEU A 15 -20.40 -4.02 12.48
N ILE A 16 -20.03 -3.05 13.31
CA ILE A 16 -19.37 -1.81 12.84
C ILE A 16 -17.82 -1.89 12.94
N GLY A 17 -17.26 -3.01 13.39
CA GLY A 17 -15.82 -3.16 13.65
C GLY A 17 -14.95 -3.66 12.48
N ALA A 18 -15.50 -3.93 11.29
CA ALA A 18 -14.69 -4.32 10.13
C ALA A 18 -14.09 -3.08 9.42
N CYS A 19 -13.65 -2.10 10.20
CA CYS A 19 -12.87 -0.98 9.70
C CYS A 19 -11.47 -1.48 9.36
N THR A 20 -11.14 -1.37 8.08
CA THR A 20 -9.86 -1.64 7.41
C THR A 20 -8.64 -1.43 8.30
N SER A 21 -8.22 -2.47 9.02
CA SER A 21 -7.00 -2.44 9.83
C SER A 21 -5.80 -2.56 8.88
N ILE A 22 -5.17 -1.42 8.59
CA ILE A 22 -3.82 -1.39 8.04
C ILE A 22 -2.91 -1.80 9.20
N LYS A 23 -2.30 -2.98 9.12
CA LYS A 23 -1.40 -3.47 10.17
C LYS A 23 0.05 -3.28 9.73
N PRO A 24 0.92 -2.75 10.61
CA PRO A 24 2.35 -2.85 10.43
C PRO A 24 2.73 -4.31 10.16
N VAL A 25 3.65 -4.50 9.23
CA VAL A 25 4.04 -5.84 8.80
C VAL A 25 4.78 -6.58 9.92
N ALA A 26 4.33 -7.79 10.24
CA ALA A 26 5.02 -8.65 11.19
C ALA A 26 6.45 -8.96 10.70
N GLN A 27 7.41 -8.96 11.61
CA GLN A 27 8.81 -9.29 11.34
C GLN A 27 8.90 -10.64 10.59
N GLY A 28 9.57 -10.65 9.44
CA GLY A 28 9.76 -11.87 8.62
C GLY A 28 8.77 -12.04 7.46
N THR A 29 7.87 -11.09 7.23
CA THR A 29 6.98 -11.13 6.06
C THR A 29 7.76 -11.15 4.75
N THR A 30 7.38 -12.07 3.88
CA THR A 30 7.98 -12.28 2.56
C THR A 30 7.99 -10.99 1.75
N GLY A 31 9.17 -10.57 1.31
CA GLY A 31 9.34 -9.48 0.35
C GLY A 31 9.29 -9.97 -1.10
N ILE A 32 9.52 -9.05 -2.03
CA ILE A 32 9.68 -9.39 -3.45
C ILE A 32 11.09 -9.06 -3.91
N VAL A 33 11.58 -9.76 -4.93
CA VAL A 33 12.87 -9.50 -5.56
C VAL A 33 12.66 -9.21 -7.03
N LEU A 34 13.16 -8.05 -7.46
CA LEU A 34 13.29 -7.69 -8.87
C LEU A 34 14.68 -8.13 -9.34
N ALA A 35 14.72 -8.95 -10.39
CA ALA A 35 15.97 -9.51 -10.94
C ALA A 35 16.80 -8.44 -11.69
N ALA A 36 16.15 -7.45 -12.29
CA ALA A 36 16.77 -6.37 -13.04
C ALA A 36 16.05 -5.04 -12.78
N PRO A 37 16.69 -3.88 -13.03
CA PRO A 37 16.02 -2.60 -12.96
C PRO A 37 14.91 -2.52 -14.02
N GLU A 38 13.78 -1.93 -13.67
CA GLU A 38 12.59 -1.90 -14.50
C GLU A 38 12.08 -0.46 -14.66
N VAL A 39 11.44 -0.17 -15.80
CA VAL A 39 10.85 1.15 -16.07
C VAL A 39 9.40 0.99 -16.44
N ARG A 40 8.50 1.75 -15.81
CA ARG A 40 7.08 1.75 -16.13
C ARG A 40 6.54 3.15 -16.34
N VAL A 41 5.61 3.27 -17.26
CA VAL A 41 4.84 4.51 -17.44
C VAL A 41 3.73 4.52 -16.40
N CYS A 42 3.74 5.55 -15.56
CA CYS A 42 2.80 5.78 -14.48
C CYS A 42 2.14 7.14 -14.70
N GLY A 43 0.91 7.16 -15.23
CA GLY A 43 0.27 8.40 -15.66
C GLY A 43 1.06 9.10 -16.79
N GLN A 44 1.51 10.33 -16.55
CA GLN A 44 2.27 11.13 -17.53
C GLN A 44 3.80 11.02 -17.37
N GLY A 45 4.29 10.22 -16.42
CA GLY A 45 5.71 10.06 -16.14
C GLY A 45 6.20 8.62 -16.27
N GLN A 46 7.52 8.45 -16.29
CA GLN A 46 8.19 7.16 -16.18
C GLN A 46 8.76 7.00 -14.77
N VAL A 47 8.63 5.81 -14.20
CA VAL A 47 9.17 5.45 -12.89
C VAL A 47 10.20 4.35 -13.10
N HIS A 48 11.40 4.58 -12.60
CA HIS A 48 12.50 3.62 -12.61
C HIS A 48 12.57 2.92 -11.26
N PHE A 49 12.40 1.60 -11.31
CA PHE A 49 12.47 0.68 -10.19
C PHE A 49 13.85 0.03 -10.17
N PRO A 50 14.66 0.21 -9.12
CA PRO A 50 15.95 -0.47 -9.02
C PRO A 50 15.79 -1.98 -8.86
N ALA A 51 16.77 -2.77 -9.31
CA ALA A 51 16.82 -4.18 -8.97
C ALA A 51 17.05 -4.38 -7.47
N GLY A 52 16.67 -5.55 -6.96
CA GLY A 52 16.98 -5.97 -5.60
C GLY A 52 15.78 -6.39 -4.78
N PHE A 53 15.97 -6.45 -3.47
CA PHE A 53 14.96 -6.90 -2.51
C PHE A 53 14.08 -5.73 -2.07
N TYR A 54 12.77 -5.89 -2.26
CA TYR A 54 11.77 -4.95 -1.79
C TYR A 54 11.08 -5.55 -0.55
N ALA A 55 11.26 -4.89 0.59
CA ALA A 55 10.70 -5.32 1.86
C ALA A 55 9.19 -5.01 1.91
N ALA A 56 8.38 -5.96 2.38
CA ALA A 56 6.98 -5.66 2.71
C ALA A 56 6.93 -4.71 3.90
N GLN A 57 6.34 -3.53 3.71
CA GLN A 57 6.20 -2.50 4.76
C GLN A 57 4.80 -2.52 5.39
N VAL A 58 3.77 -2.64 4.55
CA VAL A 58 2.38 -2.62 4.97
C VAL A 58 1.60 -3.71 4.24
N VAL A 59 0.83 -4.51 4.99
CA VAL A 59 -0.10 -5.50 4.45
C VAL A 59 -1.51 -5.09 4.83
N SER A 60 -2.37 -4.99 3.82
CA SER A 60 -3.78 -4.66 3.98
C SER A 60 -4.64 -5.73 3.31
N ALA A 61 -5.95 -5.71 3.57
CA ALA A 61 -6.90 -6.57 2.87
C ALA A 61 -6.87 -6.39 1.34
N LYS A 62 -6.51 -5.19 0.86
CA LYS A 62 -6.53 -4.84 -0.58
C LYS A 62 -5.24 -5.24 -1.31
N GLY A 63 -4.14 -5.39 -0.58
CA GLY A 63 -2.82 -5.64 -1.16
C GLY A 63 -1.67 -5.32 -0.20
N THR A 64 -0.46 -5.47 -0.72
CA THR A 64 0.80 -5.30 0.01
C THR A 64 1.65 -4.20 -0.61
N TYR A 65 2.20 -3.33 0.26
CA TYR A 65 3.16 -2.29 -0.10
C TYR A 65 4.57 -2.82 0.11
N TYR A 66 5.32 -2.97 -0.98
CA TYR A 66 6.72 -3.34 -0.97
C TYR A 66 7.58 -2.11 -1.20
N GLN A 67 8.47 -1.79 -0.26
CA GLN A 67 9.38 -0.66 -0.38
C GLN A 67 10.62 -1.03 -1.18
N SER A 68 11.03 -0.14 -2.06
CA SER A 68 12.22 -0.27 -2.90
C SER A 68 13.52 -0.29 -2.08
N PRO A 69 14.55 -1.04 -2.51
CA PRO A 69 15.87 -1.05 -1.86
C PRO A 69 16.61 0.31 -1.95
N GLY A 70 16.16 1.19 -2.84
CA GLY A 70 16.66 2.55 -2.98
C GLY A 70 15.57 3.49 -3.49
N PRO A 71 15.83 4.79 -3.62
CA PRO A 71 14.83 5.74 -4.05
C PRO A 71 14.37 5.45 -5.50
N LEU A 72 13.08 5.60 -5.74
CA LEU A 72 12.51 5.52 -7.08
C LEU A 72 12.82 6.81 -7.82
N ARG A 73 13.27 6.68 -9.07
CA ARG A 73 13.49 7.84 -9.94
C ARG A 73 12.27 8.04 -10.83
N THR A 74 11.69 9.22 -10.80
CA THR A 74 10.63 9.63 -11.71
C THR A 74 11.23 10.49 -12.82
N ARG A 75 10.76 10.32 -14.05
CA ARG A 75 11.09 11.18 -15.20
C ARG A 75 9.79 11.63 -15.85
N GLY A 76 9.58 12.94 -15.93
CA GLY A 76 8.43 13.57 -16.56
C GLY A 76 8.79 14.93 -17.17
N VAL A 77 7.80 15.66 -17.66
CA VAL A 77 7.95 16.92 -18.41
C VAL A 77 8.70 18.02 -17.64
N LEU A 78 8.75 17.95 -16.31
CA LEU A 78 9.46 18.90 -15.45
C LEU A 78 10.23 18.14 -14.36
N LEU A 79 11.57 18.13 -14.47
CA LEU A 79 12.58 17.69 -13.48
C LEU A 79 12.34 16.31 -12.83
N GLY A 80 13.18 15.34 -13.18
CA GLY A 80 13.15 14.03 -12.55
C GLY A 80 13.41 14.12 -11.05
N ARG A 81 12.56 13.48 -10.24
CA ARG A 81 12.69 13.43 -8.78
C ARG A 81 13.15 12.05 -8.35
N SER A 82 13.83 12.01 -7.21
CA SER A 82 14.25 10.78 -6.54
C SER A 82 13.54 10.74 -5.20
N GLU A 83 12.57 9.84 -5.05
CA GLU A 83 11.69 9.81 -3.88
C GLU A 83 11.64 8.39 -3.28
N THR A 84 11.43 8.30 -1.97
CA THR A 84 11.12 7.02 -1.32
C THR A 84 9.81 6.48 -1.86
N GLY A 85 9.74 5.16 -2.07
CA GLY A 85 8.55 4.52 -2.59
C GLY A 85 8.77 3.05 -2.88
N GLY A 86 7.87 2.48 -3.67
CA GLY A 86 8.02 1.11 -4.12
C GLY A 86 6.86 0.61 -4.97
N ILE A 87 6.57 -0.68 -4.84
CA ILE A 87 5.56 -1.38 -5.61
C ILE A 87 4.42 -1.79 -4.70
N TYR A 88 3.21 -1.43 -5.08
CA TYR A 88 1.99 -1.97 -4.49
C TYR A 88 1.50 -3.12 -5.35
N VAL A 89 1.20 -4.26 -4.71
CA VAL A 89 0.61 -5.43 -5.36
C VAL A 89 -0.77 -5.66 -4.76
N SER A 90 -1.81 -5.58 -5.58
CA SER A 90 -3.17 -5.83 -5.12
C SER A 90 -3.47 -7.33 -4.99
N ASN A 91 -4.34 -7.68 -4.04
CA ASN A 91 -4.94 -9.00 -3.89
C ASN A 91 -6.12 -9.25 -4.85
N ALA A 92 -6.50 -8.26 -5.67
CA ALA A 92 -7.56 -8.40 -6.66
C ALA A 92 -7.17 -9.38 -7.78
N PRO A 93 -8.14 -10.00 -8.49
CA PRO A 93 -7.86 -10.91 -9.60
C PRO A 93 -6.90 -10.28 -10.62
N GLY A 94 -5.89 -11.05 -11.06
CA GLY A 94 -4.85 -10.57 -11.96
C GLY A 94 -3.69 -9.82 -11.29
N ASN A 95 -3.73 -9.63 -9.97
CA ASN A 95 -2.69 -8.98 -9.16
C ASN A 95 -2.19 -7.66 -9.78
N PRO A 96 -3.08 -6.67 -10.00
CA PRO A 96 -2.67 -5.40 -10.58
C PRO A 96 -1.64 -4.70 -9.70
N GLN A 97 -0.74 -3.96 -10.35
CA GLN A 97 0.40 -3.33 -9.71
C GLN A 97 0.35 -1.81 -9.91
N ALA A 98 0.89 -1.09 -8.92
CA ALA A 98 1.01 0.35 -8.95
C ALA A 98 2.31 0.80 -8.28
N ALA A 99 2.80 1.98 -8.68
CA ALA A 99 3.86 2.67 -7.96
C ALA A 99 3.25 3.44 -6.79
N TRP A 100 3.95 3.50 -5.68
CA TRP A 100 3.59 4.38 -4.56
C TRP A 100 4.85 5.16 -4.13
N PHE A 101 4.64 6.35 -3.58
CA PHE A 101 5.70 7.27 -3.16
C PHE A 101 5.40 7.82 -1.76
N GLY A 102 6.44 8.22 -1.03
CA GLY A 102 6.38 8.73 0.34
C GLY A 102 6.81 7.69 1.39
N ASP A 103 6.47 7.93 2.65
CA ASP A 103 6.48 6.90 3.70
C ASP A 103 5.05 6.37 3.90
N VAL A 104 4.89 5.04 3.94
CA VAL A 104 3.57 4.42 4.18
C VAL A 104 3.16 4.59 5.65
N ASN A 105 4.13 4.76 6.56
CA ASN A 105 3.89 4.90 8.00
C ASN A 105 3.54 6.33 8.41
N ASP A 106 4.04 7.35 7.70
CA ASP A 106 3.69 8.76 7.97
C ASP A 106 2.18 9.03 7.81
N THR A 107 1.49 8.20 7.04
CA THR A 107 0.03 8.30 6.89
C THR A 107 -0.78 7.49 7.91
N ILE A 108 -0.09 6.91 8.90
CA ILE A 108 -0.64 6.15 10.03
C ILE A 108 -0.54 6.97 11.35
N GLU A 109 0.04 8.18 11.35
CA GLU A 109 0.08 9.01 12.57
C GLU A 109 -1.32 9.50 13.01
N ASP A 110 -1.74 8.99 14.17
CA ASP A 110 -2.99 9.24 14.92
C ASP A 110 -3.09 10.66 15.55
N HIS A 111 -2.40 11.66 15.02
CA HIS A 111 -2.44 13.04 15.54
C HIS A 111 -3.16 13.99 14.58
N PRO A 112 -4.46 14.28 14.79
CA PRO A 112 -5.23 15.18 13.96
C PRO A 112 -4.87 16.63 14.29
N THR A 113 -3.79 17.16 13.72
CA THR A 113 -3.44 18.59 13.89
C THR A 113 -4.01 19.49 12.81
N THR A 114 -4.74 18.94 11.83
CA THR A 114 -5.43 19.74 10.81
C THR A 114 -6.81 19.18 10.48
N LEU A 115 -7.76 20.07 10.17
CA LEU A 115 -9.14 19.75 9.76
C LEU A 115 -9.24 18.78 8.57
N PHE A 116 -8.13 18.53 7.86
CA PHE A 116 -8.02 17.57 6.75
C PHE A 116 -7.67 16.13 7.19
N SER A 117 -7.32 15.92 8.46
CA SER A 117 -6.96 14.60 9.02
C SER A 117 -8.19 13.77 9.45
N ALA A 118 -9.39 14.35 9.39
CA ALA A 118 -10.64 13.72 9.80
C ALA A 118 -11.24 12.75 8.75
N ILE A 119 -10.60 12.61 7.58
CA ILE A 119 -10.95 11.61 6.57
C ILE A 119 -9.92 10.50 6.67
N GLY A 120 -10.32 9.38 7.28
CA GLY A 120 -9.44 8.31 7.74
C GLY A 120 -8.33 7.88 6.77
N VAL A 121 -7.15 7.66 7.34
CA VAL A 121 -6.00 6.90 6.83
C VAL A 121 -5.81 7.02 5.31
N ALA A 122 -5.21 8.13 4.88
CA ALA A 122 -4.90 8.36 3.48
C ALA A 122 -3.81 7.36 3.03
N ALA A 123 -4.20 6.20 2.48
CA ALA A 123 -3.22 5.32 1.85
C ALA A 123 -2.38 6.11 0.81
N PRO A 124 -1.07 5.81 0.63
CA PRO A 124 -0.24 6.52 -0.33
C PRO A 124 -0.88 6.52 -1.71
N LYS A 125 -0.79 7.65 -2.42
CA LYS A 125 -1.34 7.77 -3.77
C LYS A 125 -0.71 6.71 -4.68
N LEU A 126 -1.56 5.85 -5.23
CA LEU A 126 -1.16 4.77 -6.12
C LEU A 126 -1.17 5.25 -7.57
N TRP A 127 -0.14 4.88 -8.32
CA TRP A 127 0.00 5.15 -9.74
C TRP A 127 0.03 3.83 -10.51
N PRO A 128 -1.11 3.36 -11.02
CA PRO A 128 -1.20 2.10 -11.75
C PRO A 128 -0.32 2.12 -12.99
N TYR A 129 0.21 0.97 -13.37
CA TYR A 129 0.96 0.80 -14.59
C TYR A 129 0.72 -0.57 -15.22
N THR A 130 0.97 -0.63 -16.52
CA THR A 130 1.05 -1.87 -17.29
C THR A 130 2.23 -1.77 -18.27
N PRO A 131 2.92 -2.87 -18.61
CA PRO A 131 2.73 -4.23 -18.07
C PRO A 131 3.22 -4.35 -16.62
N ARG A 132 2.88 -5.46 -15.96
CA ARG A 132 3.37 -5.75 -14.60
C ARG A 132 4.89 -5.91 -14.57
N ILE A 133 5.50 -5.60 -13.43
CA ILE A 133 6.90 -5.92 -13.17
C ILE A 133 6.99 -7.38 -12.68
N PRO A 134 7.81 -8.22 -13.34
CA PRO A 134 8.06 -9.57 -12.86
C PRO A 134 8.90 -9.53 -11.57
N PHE A 135 8.53 -10.36 -10.60
CA PHE A 135 9.27 -10.49 -9.34
C PHE A 135 9.17 -11.90 -8.78
N VAL A 136 10.04 -12.23 -7.83
CA VAL A 136 10.00 -13.49 -7.08
C VAL A 136 9.76 -13.20 -5.60
N LEU A 137 8.92 -13.98 -4.94
CA LEU A 137 8.71 -13.90 -3.49
C LEU A 137 9.95 -14.42 -2.75
N LYS A 138 10.43 -13.69 -1.75
CA LYS A 138 11.59 -14.09 -0.93
C LYS A 138 11.40 -13.72 0.54
N GLY A 139 11.55 -14.69 1.43
CA GLY A 139 11.59 -14.44 2.88
C GLY A 139 12.85 -13.69 3.27
N LYS A 140 12.74 -12.79 4.27
CA LYS A 140 13.91 -12.19 4.91
C LYS A 140 14.55 -13.28 5.79
N LYS A 141 15.73 -13.79 5.38
CA LYS A 141 16.54 -14.71 6.19
C LYS A 141 17.15 -13.98 7.37
#